data_AF-A0A9N7NJJ1-F1
#
_entry.id   AF-A0A9N7NJJ1-F1
#
_cell.length_a   1.000
_cell.length_b   1.000
_cell.length_c   1.000
_cell.angle_alpha   90.00
_cell.angle_beta   90.00
_cell.angle_gamma   90.00
#
_symmetry.space_group_name_H-M   'P 1'
#
loop_
_entity.id
_entity.type
_entity.pdbx_description
1 polymer ?
#
loop_
_entity_poly.entity_id
_entity_poly.type
_entity_poly.pdbx_seq_one_letter_code
_entity_poly.pdbx_strand_id
1 'polypeptide(L)'
;MGSELEEDFKNFNLSAKEEDGIEIAEDDIKARMKECALSLMGSLFGEKRASFMGLKNTMQNIWLTKNPFFSRMVGSNEYQFIFQTEEDRKKVLEGKAWTFDGQYLLLKEWSAENNDYTEEEHKIELWVQIRDLPLHWVT
;
A
#
# COMPACT_ATOMS: atom_id res chain seq x y z
N MET A 1 -20.00 -21.70 23.29
CA MET A 1 -19.22 -20.78 22.44
C MET A 1 -19.94 -19.44 22.24
N GLY A 2 -21.17 -19.38 21.72
CA GLY A 2 -21.90 -18.09 21.60
C GLY A 2 -22.24 -17.42 22.93
N SER A 3 -22.64 -18.21 23.95
CA SER A 3 -22.98 -17.71 25.29
C SER A 3 -21.78 -17.18 26.08
N GLU A 4 -20.57 -17.65 25.78
CA GLU A 4 -19.31 -17.27 26.45
C GLU A 4 -18.82 -15.90 25.93
N LEU A 5 -18.91 -15.68 24.62
CA LEU A 5 -18.65 -14.37 24.00
C LEU A 5 -19.63 -13.29 24.46
N GLU A 6 -20.89 -13.65 24.72
CA GLU A 6 -21.88 -12.71 25.27
C GLU A 6 -21.58 -12.31 26.72
N GLU A 7 -20.98 -13.19 27.52
CA GLU A 7 -20.54 -12.85 28.88
C GLU A 7 -19.29 -11.96 28.87
N ASP A 8 -18.33 -12.24 27.98
CA ASP A 8 -17.12 -11.44 27.84
C ASP A 8 -17.43 -10.01 27.38
N PHE A 9 -18.39 -9.83 26.45
CA PHE A 9 -18.83 -8.50 26.01
C PHE A 9 -19.53 -7.71 27.12
N LYS A 10 -20.28 -8.39 28.01
CA LYS A 10 -20.93 -7.73 29.15
C LYS A 10 -19.94 -7.30 30.24
N ASN A 11 -18.81 -7.99 30.33
CA ASN A 11 -17.72 -7.63 31.25
C ASN A 11 -16.79 -6.57 30.68
N PHE A 12 -16.96 -6.18 29.41
CA PHE A 12 -16.20 -5.12 28.76
C PHE A 12 -16.70 -3.75 29.25
N ASN A 13 -16.21 -3.35 30.42
CA ASN A 13 -16.54 -2.08 31.05
C ASN A 13 -15.41 -1.08 30.77
N LEU A 14 -15.69 -0.08 29.93
CA LEU A 14 -14.74 0.98 29.62
C LEU A 14 -14.45 1.78 30.89
N SER A 15 -13.18 2.03 31.17
CA SER A 15 -12.82 2.87 32.30
C SER A 15 -13.23 4.32 32.04
N ALA A 16 -13.45 5.13 33.09
CA ALA A 16 -13.80 6.55 32.94
C ALA A 16 -12.76 7.37 32.16
N LYS A 17 -11.54 6.85 31.96
CA LYS A 17 -10.49 7.46 31.13
C LYS A 17 -10.64 7.15 29.64
N GLU A 18 -11.32 6.06 29.29
CA GLU A 18 -11.63 5.67 27.91
C GLU A 18 -12.99 6.23 27.46
N GLU A 19 -13.83 6.66 28.42
CA GLU A 19 -15.07 7.40 28.17
C GLU A 19 -14.79 8.85 27.72
N ASP A 20 -13.70 9.44 28.22
CA ASP A 20 -13.22 10.75 27.77
C ASP A 20 -12.51 10.58 26.41
N GLY A 21 -13.00 11.30 25.40
CA GLY A 21 -12.47 11.22 24.05
C GLY A 21 -11.02 11.69 23.98
N ILE A 22 -10.21 11.09 23.11
CA ILE A 22 -8.86 11.61 22.84
C ILE A 22 -9.00 12.79 21.88
N GLU A 23 -8.76 14.01 22.38
CA GLU A 23 -8.62 15.18 21.51
C GLU A 23 -7.29 15.10 20.75
N ILE A 24 -7.37 14.93 19.43
CA ILE A 24 -6.21 14.98 18.55
C ILE A 24 -6.05 16.45 18.11
N ALA A 25 -4.92 17.06 18.43
CA ALA A 25 -4.65 18.44 18.04
C ALA A 25 -4.59 18.59 16.51
N GLU A 26 -5.16 19.68 15.99
CA GLU A 26 -5.15 19.94 14.53
C GLU A 26 -3.74 20.00 13.94
N ASP A 27 -2.76 20.49 14.72
CA ASP A 27 -1.38 20.59 14.28
C ASP A 27 -0.73 19.21 14.12
N ASP A 28 -1.12 18.23 14.96
CA ASP A 28 -0.68 16.84 14.82
C ASP A 28 -1.26 16.21 13.55
N ILE A 29 -2.53 16.49 13.24
CA ILE A 29 -3.17 16.03 12.00
C ILE A 29 -2.44 16.61 10.79
N LYS A 30 -2.19 17.92 10.77
CA LYS A 30 -1.48 18.60 9.66
C LYS A 30 -0.06 18.04 9.49
N ALA A 31 0.66 17.80 10.59
CA ALA A 31 1.99 17.20 10.55
C ALA A 31 1.96 15.79 9.92
N ARG A 32 1.02 14.94 10.33
CA ARG A 32 0.88 13.59 9.78
C ARG A 32 0.41 13.57 8.34
N MET A 33 -0.49 14.47 7.94
CA MET A 33 -0.89 14.62 6.54
C MET A 33 0.31 14.98 5.66
N LYS A 34 1.20 15.86 6.14
CA LYS A 34 2.42 16.23 5.42
C LYS A 34 3.39 15.06 5.26
N GLU A 35 3.53 14.22 6.28
CA GLU A 35 4.34 12.98 6.19
C GLU A 35 3.71 11.98 5.20
N CYS A 36 2.39 11.80 5.26
CA CYS A 36 1.67 10.91 4.36
C CYS A 36 1.71 11.39 2.90
N ALA A 37 1.81 12.69 2.65
CA ALA A 37 1.91 13.25 1.31
C ALA A 37 3.14 12.75 0.51
N LEU A 38 4.20 12.30 1.19
CA LEU A 38 5.36 11.67 0.55
C LEU A 38 5.22 10.14 0.42
N SER A 39 4.00 9.62 0.48
CA SER A 39 3.75 8.17 0.44
C SER A 39 3.26 7.68 -0.92
N LEU A 40 3.61 6.44 -1.22
CA LEU A 40 2.94 5.64 -2.24
C LEU A 40 2.17 4.50 -1.56
N MET A 41 0.96 4.28 -2.05
CA MET A 41 0.16 3.10 -1.76
C MET A 41 0.53 2.02 -2.75
N GLY A 42 0.83 0.83 -2.27
CA GLY A 42 1.20 -0.31 -3.10
C GLY A 42 0.30 -1.52 -2.88
N SER A 43 -0.08 -2.19 -3.97
CA SER A 43 -0.88 -3.41 -3.91
C SER A 43 -0.26 -4.48 -4.80
N LEU A 44 -0.08 -5.70 -4.28
CA LEU A 44 0.40 -6.82 -5.09
C LEU A 44 -0.75 -7.44 -5.87
N PHE A 45 -0.61 -7.42 -7.19
CA PHE A 45 -1.51 -8.04 -8.14
C PHE A 45 -1.31 -9.56 -8.13
N GLY A 46 -2.11 -10.26 -7.33
CA GLY A 46 -2.19 -11.72 -7.30
C GLY A 46 -2.69 -12.28 -5.96
N GLU A 47 -3.06 -13.56 -5.97
CA GLU A 47 -3.69 -14.24 -4.81
C GLU A 47 -2.68 -14.67 -3.73
N LYS A 48 -1.40 -14.80 -4.09
CA LYS A 48 -0.36 -15.25 -3.16
C LYS A 48 -0.09 -14.15 -2.14
N ARG A 49 -0.11 -14.51 -0.85
CA ARG A 49 0.27 -13.60 0.24
C ARG A 49 1.78 -13.45 0.28
N ALA A 50 2.27 -12.24 0.10
CA ALA A 50 3.70 -11.96 0.12
C ALA A 50 4.24 -11.79 1.55
N SER A 51 5.50 -12.21 1.75
CA SER A 51 6.25 -11.87 2.96
C SER A 51 6.55 -10.37 2.97
N PHE A 52 5.97 -9.64 3.93
CA PHE A 52 6.21 -8.21 4.07
C PHE A 52 7.68 -7.87 4.29
N MET A 53 8.39 -8.68 5.08
CA MET A 53 9.82 -8.48 5.31
C MET A 53 10.62 -8.70 4.02
N GLY A 54 10.25 -9.71 3.23
CA GLY A 54 10.85 -9.97 1.92
C GLY A 54 10.61 -8.81 0.94
N LEU A 55 9.36 -8.33 0.86
CA LEU A 55 8.98 -7.20 0.01
C LEU A 55 9.75 -5.95 0.42
N LYS A 56 9.73 -5.59 1.71
CA LYS A 56 10.45 -4.43 2.25
C LYS A 56 11.93 -4.47 1.89
N ASN A 57 12.61 -5.57 2.20
CA ASN A 57 14.05 -5.69 1.96
C ASN A 57 14.37 -5.63 0.45
N THR A 58 13.52 -6.23 -0.39
CA THR A 58 13.69 -6.21 -1.84
C THR A 58 13.52 -4.79 -2.39
N MET A 59 12.43 -4.12 -2.03
CA MET A 59 12.14 -2.77 -2.50
C MET A 59 13.20 -1.76 -2.02
N GLN A 60 13.68 -1.90 -0.78
CA GLN A 60 14.78 -1.07 -0.26
C GLN A 60 16.07 -1.19 -1.10
N ASN A 61 16.32 -2.36 -1.70
CA ASN A 61 17.50 -2.59 -2.53
C ASN A 61 17.31 -2.14 -3.99
N ILE A 62 16.12 -2.34 -4.57
CA ILE A 62 15.92 -2.11 -6.02
C ILE A 62 15.52 -0.67 -6.37
N TRP A 63 14.87 0.05 -5.47
CA TRP A 63 14.40 1.41 -5.76
C TRP A 63 15.50 2.47 -5.73
N LEU A 64 16.68 2.12 -5.20
CA LEU A 64 17.89 2.95 -5.20
C LEU A 64 17.57 4.41 -4.81
N THR A 65 16.83 4.58 -3.72
CA THR A 65 16.46 5.89 -3.18
C THR A 65 17.68 6.54 -2.54
N LYS A 66 17.73 7.88 -2.50
CA LYS A 66 18.84 8.59 -1.85
C LYS A 66 18.88 8.32 -0.35
N ASN A 67 17.68 8.24 0.26
CA ASN A 67 17.51 7.95 1.67
C ASN A 67 16.64 6.69 1.85
N PRO A 68 16.81 5.93 2.94
CA PRO A 68 15.92 4.83 3.28
C PRO A 68 14.48 5.33 3.46
N PHE A 69 13.54 4.65 2.83
CA PHE A 69 12.11 4.86 3.03
C PHE A 69 11.57 3.91 4.11
N PHE A 70 10.46 4.29 4.74
CA PHE A 70 9.72 3.45 5.67
C PHE A 70 8.64 2.69 4.93
N SER A 71 8.29 1.51 5.42
CA SER A 71 7.17 0.74 4.89
C SER A 71 6.32 0.16 6.00
N ARG A 72 5.01 0.03 5.75
CA ARG A 72 4.07 -0.66 6.63
C ARG A 72 3.04 -1.45 5.82
N MET A 73 2.53 -2.52 6.41
CA MET A 73 1.37 -3.24 5.88
C MET A 73 0.11 -2.50 6.32
N VAL A 74 -0.79 -2.24 5.39
CA VAL A 74 -2.08 -1.56 5.64
C VAL A 74 -3.27 -2.48 5.36
N GLY A 75 -3.07 -3.54 4.58
CA GLY A 75 -4.11 -4.51 4.24
C GLY A 75 -3.52 -5.84 3.79
N SER A 76 -4.36 -6.70 3.21
CA SER A 76 -3.90 -7.96 2.62
C SER A 76 -3.25 -7.68 1.28
N ASN A 77 -1.94 -7.92 1.17
CA ASN A 77 -1.14 -7.55 -0.01
C ASN A 77 -1.13 -6.04 -0.32
N GLU A 78 -1.50 -5.21 0.65
CA GLU A 78 -1.48 -3.75 0.53
C GLU A 78 -0.49 -3.14 1.52
N TYR A 79 0.26 -2.17 1.01
CA TYR A 79 1.42 -1.60 1.67
C TYR A 79 1.43 -0.08 1.48
N GLN A 80 2.01 0.61 2.45
CA GLN A 80 2.36 2.01 2.30
C GLN A 80 3.87 2.16 2.37
N PHE A 81 4.42 2.93 1.44
CA PHE A 81 5.84 3.28 1.37
C PHE A 81 5.98 4.78 1.58
N ILE A 82 6.66 5.19 2.64
CA ILE A 82 6.80 6.59 3.06
C ILE A 82 8.22 7.05 2.73
N PHE A 83 8.34 7.92 1.74
CA PHE A 83 9.61 8.45 1.26
C PHE A 83 10.02 9.69 2.03
N GLN A 84 11.32 10.01 1.99
CA GLN A 84 11.85 11.24 2.60
C GLN A 84 11.91 12.41 1.61
N THR A 85 11.90 12.12 0.31
CA THR A 85 12.02 13.13 -0.75
C THR A 85 11.00 12.88 -1.84
N GLU A 86 10.52 13.98 -2.43
CA GLU A 86 9.60 13.96 -3.56
C GLU A 86 10.25 13.31 -4.78
N GLU A 87 11.55 13.53 -4.97
CA GLU A 87 12.30 12.99 -6.11
C GLU A 87 12.38 11.46 -6.04
N ASP A 88 12.64 10.89 -4.86
CA ASP A 88 12.66 9.43 -4.70
C ASP A 88 11.26 8.84 -4.91
N ARG A 89 10.21 9.47 -4.36
CA ARG A 89 8.82 9.04 -4.54
C ARG A 89 8.45 9.00 -6.02
N LYS A 90 8.69 10.11 -6.72
CA LYS A 90 8.35 10.27 -8.14
C LYS A 90 9.14 9.30 -9.01
N LYS A 91 10.44 9.14 -8.77
CA LYS A 91 11.29 8.18 -9.48
C LYS A 91 10.77 6.75 -9.34
N VAL A 92 10.33 6.36 -8.14
CA VAL A 92 9.77 5.02 -7.91
C VAL A 92 8.43 4.85 -8.60
N LEU A 93 7.56 5.85 -8.53
CA LEU A 93 6.25 5.83 -9.19
C LEU A 93 6.36 5.77 -10.73
N GLU A 94 7.30 6.52 -11.31
CA GLU A 94 7.59 6.52 -12.75
C GLU A 94 8.43 5.31 -13.18
N GLY A 95 8.98 4.57 -12.22
CA GLY A 95 9.61 3.29 -12.47
C GLY A 95 8.60 2.34 -13.11
N LYS A 96 9.01 1.69 -14.21
CA LYS A 96 8.22 0.67 -14.91
C LYS A 96 7.67 -0.38 -13.93
N ALA A 97 6.71 -1.20 -14.39
CA ALA A 97 6.06 -2.26 -13.61
C ALA A 97 7.01 -3.01 -12.64
N TRP A 98 6.86 -2.73 -11.34
CA TRP A 98 7.63 -3.36 -10.28
C TRP A 98 7.08 -4.77 -10.03
N THR A 99 7.97 -5.70 -9.69
CA THR A 99 7.57 -7.08 -9.39
C THR A 99 8.22 -7.57 -8.11
N PHE A 100 7.49 -8.39 -7.36
CA PHE A 100 7.99 -9.10 -6.21
C PHE A 100 7.46 -10.54 -6.24
N ASP A 101 8.35 -11.52 -6.14
CA ASP A 101 7.97 -12.94 -6.03
C ASP A 101 6.98 -13.43 -7.11
N GLY A 102 7.18 -12.95 -8.35
CA GLY A 102 6.35 -13.28 -9.51
C GLY A 102 5.01 -12.52 -9.59
N GLN A 103 4.73 -11.63 -8.64
CA GLN A 103 3.55 -10.76 -8.64
C GLN A 103 3.94 -9.32 -8.98
N TYR A 104 3.06 -8.61 -9.68
CA TYR A 104 3.27 -7.19 -9.95
C TYR A 104 2.89 -6.35 -8.75
N LEU A 105 3.68 -5.32 -8.45
CA LEU A 105 3.39 -4.32 -7.45
C LEU A 105 2.84 -3.08 -8.14
N LEU A 106 1.53 -2.88 -7.99
CA LEU A 106 0.86 -1.64 -8.35
C LEU A 106 1.29 -0.56 -7.37
N LEU A 107 1.47 0.67 -7.87
CA LEU A 107 1.76 1.85 -7.06
C LEU A 107 0.85 2.99 -7.47
N LYS A 108 0.33 3.71 -6.48
CA LYS A 108 -0.38 4.98 -6.67
C LYS A 108 0.02 5.97 -5.59
N GLU A 109 -0.17 7.26 -5.87
CA GLU A 109 0.05 8.31 -4.88
C GLU A 109 -0.94 8.16 -3.73
N TRP A 110 -0.48 8.46 -2.52
CA TRP A 110 -1.36 8.52 -1.36
C TRP A 110 -2.31 9.72 -1.48
N SER A 111 -3.58 9.50 -1.11
CA SER A 111 -4.62 10.53 -1.02
C SER A 111 -5.22 10.57 0.39
N ALA A 112 -5.64 11.76 0.83
CA ALA A 112 -6.32 11.89 2.11
C ALA A 112 -7.74 11.28 2.12
N GLU A 113 -8.36 11.14 0.94
CA GLU A 113 -9.75 10.75 0.79
C GLU A 113 -9.92 9.24 0.69
N ASN A 114 -9.17 8.59 -0.20
CA ASN A 114 -9.25 7.15 -0.44
C ASN A 114 -7.89 6.61 -0.91
N ASN A 115 -7.44 5.53 -0.27
CA ASN A 115 -6.19 4.84 -0.60
C ASN A 115 -6.40 3.39 -1.03
N ASP A 116 -7.63 2.89 -0.93
CA ASP A 116 -7.96 1.52 -1.27
C ASP A 116 -7.91 1.36 -2.79
N TYR A 117 -7.39 0.23 -3.26
CA TYR A 117 -7.37 -0.06 -4.68
C TYR A 117 -8.77 -0.50 -5.14
N THR A 118 -9.37 0.29 -6.04
CA THR A 118 -10.59 -0.12 -6.73
C THR A 118 -10.29 -1.21 -7.76
N GLU A 119 -11.29 -1.97 -8.18
CA GLU A 119 -11.14 -2.96 -9.25
C GLU A 119 -10.64 -2.34 -10.56
N GLU A 120 -10.99 -1.07 -10.80
CA GLU A 120 -10.55 -0.35 -12.00
C GLU A 120 -9.07 0.04 -11.95
N GLU A 121 -8.54 0.33 -10.76
CA GLU A 121 -7.13 0.62 -10.50
C GLU A 121 -6.28 -0.66 -10.44
N HIS A 122 -6.90 -1.82 -10.24
CA HIS A 122 -6.23 -3.11 -10.22
C HIS A 122 -5.91 -3.59 -11.64
N LYS A 123 -5.13 -2.81 -12.39
CA LYS A 123 -4.74 -3.06 -13.78
C LYS A 123 -3.29 -2.67 -14.01
N ILE A 124 -2.66 -3.28 -15.02
CA ILE A 124 -1.25 -3.05 -15.35
C ILE A 124 -1.13 -2.86 -16.86
N GLU A 125 -0.41 -1.82 -17.24
CA GLU A 125 -0.01 -1.60 -18.63
C GLU A 125 1.27 -2.37 -18.92
N LEU A 126 1.20 -3.31 -19.87
CA LEU A 126 2.30 -4.18 -20.24
C LEU A 126 2.53 -4.11 -21.75
N TRP A 127 3.81 -4.12 -22.14
CA TRP A 127 4.19 -4.30 -23.54
C TRP A 127 4.21 -5.78 -23.87
N VAL A 128 3.31 -6.20 -24.75
CA VAL A 128 3.23 -7.58 -25.24
C VAL A 128 3.78 -7.67 -26.66
N GLN A 129 4.63 -8.67 -26.93
CA GLN A 129 5.09 -8.98 -28.27
C GLN A 129 4.39 -10.26 -28.74
N ILE A 130 3.51 -10.14 -29.74
CA ILE A 130 2.89 -11.30 -30.37
C ILE A 130 3.76 -11.74 -31.54
N ARG A 131 4.09 -13.03 -31.60
CA ARG A 131 4.89 -13.64 -32.67
C ARG A 131 4.01 -14.59 -33.48
N ASP A 132 4.36 -14.78 -34.75
CA ASP A 132 3.69 -15.70 -35.67
C ASP A 132 2.18 -15.43 -35.83
N LEU A 133 1.77 -14.14 -35.77
CA LEU A 133 0.38 -13.76 -36.00
C LEU A 133 0.00 -14.16 -37.44
N PRO A 134 -1.08 -14.95 -37.64
CA PRO A 134 -1.53 -15.29 -38.98
C PRO A 134 -1.75 -14.03 -39.83
N LEU A 135 -1.31 -14.08 -41.09
CA LEU A 135 -1.37 -12.90 -41.98
C LEU A 135 -2.77 -12.31 -42.14
N HIS A 136 -3.82 -13.11 -41.95
CA HIS A 136 -5.22 -12.65 -42.03
C HIS A 136 -5.70 -11.88 -40.79
N TRP A 137 -4.88 -11.72 -39.75
CA TRP A 137 -5.16 -10.92 -38.55
C TRP A 137 -4.42 -9.58 -38.53
N VAL A 138 -3.48 -9.35 -39.46
CA VAL A 138 -2.80 -8.06 -39.61
C VAL A 138 -3.58 -7.27 -40.66
N THR A 139 -4.41 -6.32 -40.23
CA THR A 139 -5.16 -5.40 -41.10
C THR A 139 -4.27 -4.24 -41.55
#